data_AF-A0A812SZ99-F1
#
_entry.id   AF-A0A812SZ99-F1
#
_cell.length_a   1.000
_cell.length_b   1.000
_cell.length_c   1.000
_cell.angle_alpha   90.00
_cell.angle_beta   90.00
_cell.angle_gamma   90.00
#
_symmetry.space_group_name_H-M   'P 1'
#
loop_
_entity.id
_entity.type
_entity.pdbx_description
1 polymer ?
#
loop_
_entity_poly.entity_id
_entity_poly.type
_entity_poly.pdbx_seq_one_letter_code
_entity_poly.pdbx_strand_id
1 'polypeptide(L)'
;MFLLAHAGLTACAMCQVGLKFWEFPGRNPMTWTPVLFLLTLLEHMDMFTDALFVGTAAACSDTIADQFEKSWAAVGRGGLGPLMAKLTFGGLAFSFVLAAYLPQLVYLPSPAVPLFLPAAGLLLGALAIGYSSWAVGVAMALPLTVAAINFGERMWRGNFTRQLEDRKEGALWVGMVVFQNFHYIVGDEVPKSVRLVAFGLVRLLYENLLQLWLQSSYFAFTFEATGDTAKAKILVSLALGLGVSVSKLPEMFSAWYDEMRLPADCRITVYETLRRCGEPRRDNICPCVSVLLFCLVALGPVLAVAAKVYFAYACPDHVWNILGGCVVLD
;
A
#
# COMPACT_ATOMS: atom_id res chain seq x y z
N MET A 1 22.11 7.27 10.03
CA MET A 1 23.05 6.82 8.98
C MET A 1 22.32 6.34 7.73
N PHE A 2 21.39 5.37 7.82
CA PHE A 2 20.60 4.87 6.67
C PHE A 2 19.88 5.98 5.89
N LEU A 3 19.11 6.86 6.57
CA LEU A 3 18.40 7.98 5.95
C LEU A 3 19.34 8.92 5.18
N LEU A 4 20.51 9.26 5.73
CA LEU A 4 21.48 10.13 5.07
C LEU A 4 22.09 9.46 3.83
N ALA A 5 22.38 8.16 3.91
CA ALA A 5 22.89 7.40 2.77
C ALA A 5 21.84 7.33 1.65
N HIS A 6 20.58 7.07 1.98
CA HIS A 6 19.48 7.07 1.02
C HIS A 6 19.23 8.44 0.40
N ALA A 7 19.13 9.50 1.21
CA ALA A 7 19.02 10.87 0.72
C ALA A 7 20.15 11.21 -0.26
N GLY A 8 21.39 10.80 0.06
CA GLY A 8 22.55 10.97 -0.82
C GLY A 8 22.43 10.19 -2.14
N LEU A 9 21.96 8.93 -2.10
CA LEU A 9 21.73 8.11 -3.29
C LEU A 9 20.62 8.67 -4.17
N THR A 10 19.49 9.09 -3.58
CA THR A 10 18.38 9.75 -4.30
C THR A 10 18.85 11.04 -4.96
N ALA A 11 19.60 11.88 -4.25
CA ALA A 11 20.17 13.11 -4.81
C ALA A 11 21.14 12.80 -5.96
N CYS A 12 21.99 11.79 -5.80
CA CYS A 12 22.91 11.33 -6.84
C CYS A 12 22.16 10.85 -8.10
N ALA A 13 21.12 10.03 -7.93
CA ALA A 13 20.30 9.54 -9.03
C ALA A 13 19.59 10.68 -9.78
N MET A 14 19.03 11.65 -9.05
CA MET A 14 18.42 12.84 -9.65
C MET A 14 19.43 13.68 -10.45
N CYS A 15 20.65 13.86 -9.91
CA CYS A 15 21.73 14.56 -10.60
C CYS A 15 22.15 13.83 -11.90
N GLN A 16 22.19 12.49 -11.89
CA GLN A 16 22.58 11.69 -13.06
C GLN A 16 21.59 11.81 -14.23
N VAL A 17 20.31 12.07 -13.96
CA VAL A 17 19.30 12.32 -15.01
C VAL A 17 19.13 13.79 -15.40
N GLY A 18 20.02 14.66 -14.90
CA GLY A 18 20.03 16.07 -15.25
C GLY A 18 18.83 16.84 -14.70
N LEU A 19 18.16 16.32 -13.66
CA LEU A 19 17.16 17.10 -12.92
C LEU A 19 17.89 18.17 -12.12
N LYS A 20 17.69 19.43 -12.49
CA LYS A 20 18.22 20.57 -11.74
C LYS A 20 17.36 20.80 -10.51
N PHE A 21 17.93 20.59 -9.34
CA PHE A 21 17.22 20.63 -8.05
C PHE A 21 16.39 21.90 -7.82
N TRP A 22 16.78 23.04 -8.38
CA TRP A 22 16.11 24.33 -8.17
C TRP A 22 15.21 24.77 -9.32
N GLU A 23 15.18 24.05 -10.45
CA GLU A 23 14.30 24.43 -11.54
C GLU A 23 12.86 24.03 -11.22
N PHE A 24 11.95 25.00 -11.31
CA PHE A 24 10.51 24.80 -11.19
C PHE A 24 9.93 24.59 -12.60
N PRO A 25 9.62 23.35 -13.02
CA PRO A 25 9.39 23.04 -14.43
C PRO A 25 8.01 23.45 -14.97
N GLY A 26 7.14 24.12 -14.21
CA GLY A 26 5.85 24.57 -14.74
C GLY A 26 4.79 24.86 -13.68
N ARG A 27 3.50 24.88 -14.05
CA ARG A 27 2.39 25.29 -13.17
C ARG A 27 2.05 24.31 -12.05
N ASN A 28 2.57 23.08 -12.07
CA ASN A 28 2.26 22.07 -11.07
C ASN A 28 3.37 22.00 -10.00
N PRO A 29 3.13 22.43 -8.75
CA PRO A 29 4.14 22.35 -7.70
C PRO A 29 4.57 20.93 -7.36
N MET A 30 3.76 19.91 -7.67
CA MET A 30 4.10 18.50 -7.42
C MET A 30 5.21 17.98 -8.33
N THR A 31 5.48 18.63 -9.46
CA THR A 31 6.58 18.24 -10.36
C THR A 31 7.89 18.96 -10.04
N TRP A 32 7.93 19.77 -8.98
CA TRP A 32 9.13 20.45 -8.54
C TRP A 32 10.13 19.46 -7.95
N THR A 33 11.40 19.52 -8.38
CA THR A 33 12.43 18.54 -7.98
C THR A 33 12.61 18.38 -6.47
N PRO A 34 12.60 19.44 -5.62
CA PRO A 34 12.66 19.28 -4.17
C PRO A 34 11.44 18.58 -3.59
N VAL A 35 10.26 18.79 -4.17
CA VAL A 35 9.03 18.10 -3.77
C VAL A 35 9.12 16.63 -4.13
N LEU A 36 9.53 16.31 -5.36
CA LEU A 36 9.77 14.93 -5.78
C LEU A 36 10.82 14.24 -4.90
N PHE A 37 11.94 14.92 -4.59
CA PHE A 37 12.96 14.41 -3.68
C PHE A 37 12.40 14.11 -2.29
N LEU A 38 11.60 15.03 -1.73
CA LEU A 38 10.93 14.85 -0.44
C LEU A 38 9.94 13.68 -0.47
N LEU A 39 9.12 13.57 -1.52
CA LEU A 39 8.18 12.46 -1.69
C LEU A 39 8.92 11.13 -1.81
N THR A 40 9.99 11.06 -2.60
CA THR A 40 10.83 9.86 -2.69
C THR A 40 11.47 9.52 -1.34
N LEU A 41 11.96 10.51 -0.60
CA LEU A 41 12.53 10.29 0.73
C LEU A 41 11.46 9.76 1.71
N LEU A 42 10.25 10.31 1.65
CA LEU A 42 9.11 9.85 2.44
C LEU A 42 8.73 8.41 2.09
N GLU A 43 8.67 8.04 0.81
CA GLU A 43 8.41 6.66 0.39
C GLU A 43 9.47 5.68 0.93
N HIS A 44 10.74 6.04 0.92
CA HIS A 44 11.79 5.17 1.48
C HIS A 44 11.75 5.11 3.00
N MET A 45 11.37 6.21 3.66
CA MET A 45 11.16 6.21 5.11
C MET A 45 10.00 5.33 5.52
N ASP A 46 8.90 5.36 4.75
CA ASP A 46 7.77 4.46 4.90
C ASP A 46 8.27 3.01 4.85
N MET A 47 8.89 2.60 3.74
CA MET A 47 9.49 1.26 3.57
C MET A 47 10.37 0.82 4.74
N PHE A 48 11.23 1.72 5.22
CA PHE A 48 12.12 1.45 6.33
C PHE A 48 11.32 1.23 7.63
N THR A 49 10.35 2.09 7.90
CA THR A 49 9.47 1.93 9.08
C THR A 49 8.65 0.65 9.00
N ASP A 50 8.31 0.16 7.82
CA ASP A 50 7.55 -1.08 7.62
C ASP A 50 8.39 -2.31 7.90
N ALA A 51 9.63 -2.31 7.41
CA ALA A 51 10.60 -3.36 7.70
C ALA A 51 10.89 -3.44 9.22
N LEU A 52 11.07 -2.28 9.87
CA LEU A 52 11.25 -2.23 11.33
C LEU A 52 10.00 -2.69 12.08
N PHE A 53 8.82 -2.26 11.63
CA PHE A 53 7.53 -2.63 12.21
C PHE A 53 7.38 -4.14 12.30
N VAL A 54 7.73 -4.87 11.25
CA VAL A 54 7.67 -6.34 11.25
C VAL A 54 8.59 -6.97 12.29
N GLY A 55 9.81 -6.46 12.43
CA GLY A 55 10.74 -6.93 13.47
C GLY A 55 10.17 -6.70 14.88
N THR A 56 9.60 -5.52 15.13
CA THR A 56 8.96 -5.21 16.42
C THR A 56 7.68 -6.00 16.66
N ALA A 57 6.87 -6.21 15.62
CA ALA A 57 5.64 -7.01 15.67
C ALA A 57 5.95 -8.47 15.98
N ALA A 58 7.01 -9.03 15.38
CA ALA A 58 7.48 -10.38 15.67
C ALA A 58 8.00 -10.50 17.11
N ALA A 59 8.82 -9.53 17.57
CA ALA A 59 9.37 -9.54 18.93
C ALA A 59 8.30 -9.39 20.02
N CYS A 60 7.21 -8.66 19.75
CA CYS A 60 6.11 -8.46 20.68
C CYS A 60 4.95 -9.44 20.47
N SER A 61 5.07 -10.40 19.54
CA SER A 61 3.93 -11.18 19.07
C SER A 61 3.24 -11.95 20.18
N ASP A 62 4.00 -12.51 21.14
CA ASP A 62 3.44 -13.25 22.28
C ASP A 62 2.70 -12.31 23.25
N THR A 63 3.21 -11.09 23.44
CA THR A 63 2.61 -10.08 24.32
C THR A 63 1.25 -9.60 23.81
N ILE A 64 1.08 -9.53 22.49
CA ILE A 64 -0.15 -9.02 21.86
C ILE A 64 -1.05 -10.13 21.30
N ALA A 65 -0.66 -11.40 21.45
CA ALA A 65 -1.38 -12.54 20.85
C ALA A 65 -2.84 -12.60 21.30
N ASP A 66 -3.08 -12.52 22.61
CA ASP A 66 -4.43 -12.64 23.19
C ASP A 66 -5.35 -11.51 22.71
N GLN A 67 -4.86 -10.26 22.71
CA GLN A 67 -5.63 -9.11 22.25
C GLN A 67 -5.92 -9.19 20.74
N PHE A 68 -4.94 -9.65 19.95
CA PHE A 68 -5.12 -9.87 18.53
C PHE A 68 -6.17 -10.95 18.26
N GLU A 69 -6.11 -12.08 18.96
CA GLU A 69 -7.09 -13.16 18.85
C GLU A 69 -8.50 -12.69 19.23
N LYS A 70 -8.66 -12.03 20.39
CA LYS A 70 -9.93 -11.43 20.83
C LYS A 70 -10.50 -10.48 19.76
N SER A 71 -9.65 -9.64 19.17
CA SER A 71 -10.07 -8.67 18.14
C SER A 71 -10.63 -9.34 16.88
N TRP A 72 -10.13 -10.52 16.51
CA TRP A 72 -10.61 -11.29 15.36
C TRP A 72 -11.81 -12.19 15.70
N ALA A 73 -11.87 -12.70 16.93
CA ALA A 73 -13.03 -13.41 17.43
C ALA A 73 -14.28 -12.51 17.38
N ALA A 74 -14.13 -11.23 17.70
CA ALA A 74 -15.20 -10.22 17.65
C ALA A 74 -15.72 -9.94 16.22
N VAL A 75 -14.89 -10.10 15.18
CA VAL A 75 -15.32 -9.92 13.77
C VAL A 75 -16.21 -11.08 13.31
N GLY A 76 -16.06 -12.26 13.93
CA GLY A 76 -17.15 -13.22 14.13
C GLY A 76 -18.08 -13.49 12.95
N ARG A 77 -17.54 -14.03 11.84
CA ARG A 77 -18.25 -14.85 10.82
C ARG A 77 -17.22 -15.47 9.87
N GLY A 78 -17.06 -16.80 9.88
CA GLY A 78 -16.35 -17.52 8.79
C GLY A 78 -14.98 -18.13 9.09
N GLY A 79 -14.64 -18.46 10.34
CA GLY A 79 -13.44 -19.25 10.65
C GLY A 79 -12.10 -18.49 10.56
N LEU A 80 -12.13 -17.18 10.26
CA LEU A 80 -10.93 -16.34 10.21
C LEU A 80 -10.25 -16.16 11.58
N GLY A 81 -11.02 -16.12 12.68
CA GLY A 81 -10.47 -15.99 14.04
C GLY A 81 -9.41 -17.05 14.38
N PRO A 82 -9.75 -18.35 14.34
CA PRO A 82 -8.79 -19.43 14.55
C PRO A 82 -7.59 -19.41 13.60
N LEU A 83 -7.79 -18.97 12.35
CA LEU A 83 -6.71 -18.83 11.38
C LEU A 83 -5.73 -17.72 11.79
N MET A 84 -6.26 -16.56 12.20
CA MET A 84 -5.46 -15.41 12.62
C MET A 84 -4.74 -15.67 13.95
N ALA A 85 -5.37 -16.37 14.90
CA ALA A 85 -4.72 -16.81 16.14
C ALA A 85 -3.48 -17.66 15.85
N LYS A 86 -3.58 -18.63 14.92
CA LYS A 86 -2.44 -19.45 14.48
C LYS A 86 -1.37 -18.66 13.74
N LEU A 87 -1.79 -17.70 12.91
CA LEU A 87 -0.85 -16.86 12.15
C LEU A 87 -0.07 -15.91 13.04
N THR A 88 -0.60 -15.56 14.22
CA THR A 88 -0.07 -14.54 15.13
C THR A 88 0.03 -13.16 14.47
N PHE A 89 0.16 -12.10 15.27
CA PHE A 89 0.29 -10.76 14.71
C PHE A 89 1.60 -10.60 13.92
N GLY A 90 2.72 -11.08 14.48
CA GLY A 90 4.04 -10.99 13.83
C GLY A 90 4.10 -11.76 12.51
N GLY A 91 3.52 -12.96 12.46
CA GLY A 91 3.44 -13.74 11.22
C GLY A 91 2.62 -13.04 10.13
N LEU A 92 1.47 -12.45 10.48
CA LEU A 92 0.67 -11.68 9.54
C LEU A 92 1.44 -10.48 8.99
N ALA A 93 2.07 -9.69 9.87
CA ALA A 93 2.87 -8.53 9.48
C ALA A 93 4.05 -8.92 8.56
N PHE A 94 4.74 -10.01 8.89
CA PHE A 94 5.87 -10.52 8.10
C PHE A 94 5.42 -11.01 6.72
N SER A 95 4.35 -11.81 6.64
CA SER A 95 3.78 -12.25 5.37
C SER A 95 3.35 -11.09 4.49
N PHE A 96 2.78 -10.04 5.08
CA PHE A 96 2.38 -8.83 4.36
C PHE A 96 3.59 -8.09 3.78
N VAL A 97 4.62 -7.81 4.57
CA VAL A 97 5.82 -7.10 4.08
C VAL A 97 6.55 -7.91 3.01
N LEU A 98 6.63 -9.24 3.16
CA LEU A 98 7.15 -10.07 2.08
C LEU A 98 6.32 -9.96 0.80
N ALA A 99 5.00 -10.00 0.91
CA ALA A 99 4.12 -9.92 -0.25
C ALA A 99 4.16 -8.53 -0.92
N ALA A 100 4.29 -7.46 -0.15
CA ALA A 100 4.33 -6.08 -0.63
C ALA A 100 5.70 -5.72 -1.21
N TYR A 101 6.79 -5.99 -0.48
CA TYR A 101 8.12 -5.44 -0.78
C TYR A 101 9.02 -6.40 -1.54
N LEU A 102 8.90 -7.71 -1.36
CA LEU A 102 9.77 -8.64 -2.06
C LEU A 102 9.60 -8.50 -3.58
N PRO A 103 8.39 -8.38 -4.15
CA PRO A 103 8.25 -8.12 -5.59
C PRO A 103 8.92 -6.82 -6.03
N GLN A 104 8.86 -5.76 -5.22
CA GLN A 104 9.46 -4.47 -5.54
C GLN A 104 10.99 -4.54 -5.54
N LEU A 105 11.58 -5.17 -4.51
CA LEU A 105 13.03 -5.35 -4.38
C LEU A 105 13.65 -6.12 -5.54
N VAL A 106 12.86 -7.02 -6.13
CA VAL A 106 13.34 -7.98 -7.12
C VAL A 106 12.78 -7.70 -8.50
N TYR A 107 12.17 -6.53 -8.67
CA TYR A 107 11.66 -6.04 -9.94
C TYR A 107 10.62 -7.00 -10.58
N LEU A 108 9.94 -7.79 -9.76
CA LEU A 108 8.82 -8.62 -10.18
C LEU A 108 7.56 -7.76 -10.24
N PRO A 109 6.77 -7.86 -11.32
CA PRO A 109 5.49 -7.18 -11.36
C PRO A 109 4.61 -7.71 -10.23
N SER A 110 4.15 -6.81 -9.38
CA SER A 110 3.27 -7.07 -8.25
C SER A 110 1.79 -7.42 -8.56
N PRO A 111 1.25 -7.50 -9.81
CA PRO A 111 -0.03 -8.16 -10.02
C PRO A 111 0.13 -9.68 -10.04
N ALA A 112 1.00 -10.21 -9.19
CA ALA A 112 1.14 -11.64 -8.99
C ALA A 112 0.02 -12.14 -8.05
N VAL A 113 -1.24 -11.88 -8.40
CA VAL A 113 -2.37 -12.71 -7.95
C VAL A 113 -2.04 -14.22 -8.08
N PRO A 114 -1.36 -14.69 -9.15
CA PRO A 114 -0.88 -16.06 -9.22
C PRO A 114 0.35 -16.41 -8.36
N LEU A 115 1.03 -15.47 -7.67
CA LEU A 115 1.97 -15.78 -6.57
C LEU A 115 1.34 -15.58 -5.20
N PHE A 116 0.36 -14.69 -5.06
CA PHE A 116 -0.49 -14.55 -3.88
C PHE A 116 -1.30 -15.80 -3.62
N LEU A 117 -1.80 -16.49 -4.64
CA LEU A 117 -2.53 -17.76 -4.49
C LEU A 117 -1.63 -18.90 -3.96
N PRO A 118 -0.40 -19.12 -4.47
CA PRO A 118 0.58 -20.02 -3.87
C PRO A 118 1.12 -19.56 -2.53
N ALA A 119 1.34 -18.26 -2.32
CA ALA A 119 1.81 -17.68 -1.06
C ALA A 119 0.73 -17.81 0.03
N ALA A 120 -0.51 -17.46 -0.28
CA ALA A 120 -1.68 -17.70 0.56
C ALA A 120 -1.96 -19.20 0.69
N GLY A 121 -1.74 -20.00 -0.35
CA GLY A 121 -1.86 -21.46 -0.31
C GLY A 121 -0.79 -22.13 0.57
N LEU A 122 0.44 -21.63 0.57
CA LEU A 122 1.54 -22.03 1.45
C LEU A 122 1.30 -21.53 2.86
N LEU A 123 0.78 -20.32 3.04
CA LEU A 123 0.36 -19.79 4.33
C LEU A 123 -0.75 -20.66 4.92
N LEU A 124 -1.83 -20.92 4.16
CA LEU A 124 -2.93 -21.79 4.54
C LEU A 124 -2.48 -23.24 4.78
N GLY A 125 -1.57 -23.76 3.95
CA GLY A 125 -0.98 -25.09 4.10
C GLY A 125 -0.11 -25.22 5.35
N ALA A 126 0.74 -24.24 5.62
CA ALA A 126 1.58 -24.25 6.81
C ALA A 126 0.78 -24.00 8.10
N LEU A 127 -0.27 -23.18 8.04
CA LEU A 127 -1.26 -23.00 9.10
C LEU A 127 -2.10 -24.27 9.34
N ALA A 128 -2.35 -25.06 8.29
CA ALA A 128 -3.01 -26.37 8.40
C ALA A 128 -2.10 -27.43 9.04
N ILE A 129 -0.77 -27.34 8.85
CA ILE A 129 0.20 -28.30 9.39
C ILE A 129 0.70 -27.92 10.80
N GLY A 130 0.35 -26.74 11.32
CA GLY A 130 0.63 -26.33 12.69
C GLY A 130 2.06 -25.86 12.94
N TYR A 131 2.73 -25.35 11.90
CA TYR A 131 4.05 -24.72 12.06
C TYR A 131 3.97 -23.38 12.81
N SER A 132 5.07 -23.01 13.46
CA SER A 132 5.22 -21.67 14.04
C SER A 132 5.11 -20.61 12.95
N SER A 133 4.35 -19.55 13.23
CA SER A 133 3.99 -18.49 12.29
C SER A 133 5.17 -17.85 11.56
N TRP A 134 6.31 -17.67 12.23
CA TRP A 134 7.53 -17.12 11.64
C TRP A 134 8.22 -18.10 10.67
N ALA A 135 8.14 -19.41 10.93
CA ALA A 135 8.69 -20.43 10.04
C ALA A 135 7.94 -20.47 8.71
N VAL A 136 6.62 -20.20 8.73
CA VAL A 136 5.81 -20.02 7.53
C VAL A 136 6.31 -18.84 6.70
N GLY A 137 6.53 -17.71 7.37
CA GLY A 137 7.13 -16.53 6.75
C GLY A 137 8.45 -16.86 6.06
N VAL A 138 9.41 -17.46 6.79
CA VAL A 138 10.73 -17.80 6.24
C VAL A 138 10.63 -18.81 5.09
N ALA A 139 9.76 -19.80 5.22
CA ALA A 139 9.48 -20.79 4.18
C ALA A 139 8.84 -20.19 2.93
N MET A 140 8.13 -19.06 3.05
CA MET A 140 7.64 -18.28 1.91
C MET A 140 8.71 -17.35 1.33
N ALA A 141 9.51 -16.73 2.19
CA ALA A 141 10.58 -15.82 1.79
C ALA A 141 11.58 -16.51 0.86
N LEU A 142 11.97 -17.75 1.18
CA LEU A 142 12.99 -18.48 0.44
C LEU A 142 12.61 -18.76 -1.03
N PRO A 143 11.48 -19.43 -1.36
CA PRO A 143 11.08 -19.65 -2.74
C PRO A 143 10.73 -18.36 -3.46
N LEU A 144 10.17 -17.35 -2.78
CA LEU A 144 9.95 -16.04 -3.39
C LEU A 144 11.27 -15.35 -3.72
N THR A 145 12.28 -15.43 -2.86
CA THR A 145 13.63 -14.88 -3.09
C THR A 145 14.35 -15.63 -4.21
N VAL A 146 14.20 -16.97 -4.27
CA VAL A 146 14.77 -17.77 -5.36
C VAL A 146 14.07 -17.48 -6.68
N ALA A 147 12.74 -17.41 -6.70
CA ALA A 147 11.96 -17.04 -7.88
C ALA A 147 12.31 -15.63 -8.34
N ALA A 148 12.41 -14.69 -7.40
CA ALA A 148 12.87 -13.32 -7.60
C ALA A 148 14.24 -13.23 -8.23
N ILE A 149 15.24 -13.97 -7.73
CA ILE A 149 16.58 -13.97 -8.30
C ILE A 149 16.54 -14.50 -9.75
N ASN A 150 15.86 -15.62 -9.98
CA ASN A 150 15.83 -16.28 -11.28
C ASN A 150 14.99 -15.54 -12.34
N PHE A 151 13.80 -15.05 -11.97
CA PHE A 151 12.94 -14.26 -12.86
C PHE A 151 13.42 -12.83 -12.98
N GLY A 152 13.88 -12.24 -11.87
CA GLY A 152 14.44 -10.91 -11.82
C GLY A 152 15.63 -10.79 -12.76
N GLU A 153 16.54 -11.76 -12.81
CA GLU A 153 17.67 -11.71 -13.75
C GLU A 153 17.24 -11.69 -15.23
N ARG A 154 16.22 -12.48 -15.60
CA ARG A 154 15.70 -12.53 -16.98
C ARG A 154 14.92 -11.26 -17.34
N MET A 155 14.07 -10.79 -16.44
CA MET A 155 13.30 -9.56 -16.60
C MET A 155 14.20 -8.32 -16.57
N TRP A 156 15.19 -8.31 -15.69
CA TRP A 156 16.21 -7.27 -15.60
C TRP A 156 16.99 -7.19 -16.91
N ARG A 157 17.52 -8.31 -17.41
CA ARG A 157 18.20 -8.30 -18.73
C ARG A 157 17.29 -7.84 -19.86
N GLY A 158 16.02 -8.28 -19.90
CA GLY A 158 15.08 -7.84 -20.94
C GLY A 158 14.73 -6.35 -20.88
N ASN A 159 14.44 -5.84 -19.68
CA ASN A 159 13.99 -4.46 -19.46
C ASN A 159 15.16 -3.46 -19.49
N PHE A 160 16.29 -3.80 -18.88
CA PHE A 160 17.49 -2.94 -18.86
C PHE A 160 18.02 -2.70 -20.27
N THR A 161 17.96 -3.70 -21.15
CA THR A 161 18.39 -3.56 -22.56
C THR A 161 17.45 -2.68 -23.38
N ARG A 162 16.15 -2.62 -23.06
CA ARG A 162 15.17 -1.75 -23.75
C ARG A 162 15.14 -0.31 -23.21
N GLN A 163 15.68 -0.06 -22.01
CA GLN A 163 15.47 1.21 -21.29
C GLN A 163 16.68 2.12 -21.23
N LEU A 164 17.88 1.61 -21.55
CA LEU A 164 19.06 2.48 -21.69
C LEU A 164 18.97 3.44 -22.88
N GLU A 165 17.95 3.33 -23.74
CA GLU A 165 17.68 4.30 -24.81
C GLU A 165 17.05 5.61 -24.28
N ASP A 166 16.31 5.60 -23.16
CA ASP A 166 15.75 6.83 -22.55
C ASP A 166 16.09 6.96 -21.06
N ARG A 167 17.19 7.67 -20.77
CA ARG A 167 17.74 7.85 -19.42
C ARG A 167 16.77 8.53 -18.44
N LYS A 168 15.80 9.33 -18.93
CA LYS A 168 14.82 10.01 -18.07
C LYS A 168 13.74 9.05 -17.57
N GLU A 169 13.31 8.13 -18.42
CA GLU A 169 12.37 7.08 -18.01
C GLU A 169 13.04 6.14 -17.01
N GLY A 170 14.31 5.81 -17.21
CA GLY A 170 15.13 4.95 -16.34
C GLY A 170 15.24 5.38 -14.86
N ALA A 171 15.30 6.69 -14.56
CA ALA A 171 15.35 7.15 -13.16
C ALA A 171 13.99 7.35 -12.50
N LEU A 172 12.93 7.60 -13.28
CA LEU A 172 11.56 7.41 -12.80
C LEU A 172 11.24 5.91 -12.60
N TRP A 173 12.02 5.04 -13.25
CA TRP A 173 11.81 3.58 -13.32
C TRP A 173 12.14 2.82 -12.04
N VAL A 174 13.05 3.29 -11.19
CA VAL A 174 13.51 2.57 -9.99
C VAL A 174 12.37 2.34 -8.96
N GLY A 175 11.26 3.08 -9.07
CA GLY A 175 10.02 2.81 -8.32
C GLY A 175 8.88 2.20 -9.15
N MET A 176 9.02 2.06 -10.47
CA MET A 176 7.91 1.77 -11.40
C MET A 176 7.94 0.41 -12.12
N VAL A 177 8.93 -0.44 -11.86
CA VAL A 177 9.18 -1.70 -12.60
C VAL A 177 8.00 -2.69 -12.55
N VAL A 178 7.15 -2.54 -11.56
CA VAL A 178 5.91 -3.32 -11.46
C VAL A 178 4.89 -2.95 -12.54
N PHE A 179 4.92 -1.72 -13.06
CA PHE A 179 3.75 -1.08 -13.68
C PHE A 179 3.74 -1.14 -15.20
N GLN A 180 4.90 -1.25 -15.85
CA GLN A 180 4.91 -1.49 -17.29
C GLN A 180 4.32 -2.85 -17.60
N ASN A 181 4.57 -3.91 -16.83
CA ASN A 181 4.10 -5.25 -17.22
C ASN A 181 2.59 -5.52 -17.04
N PHE A 182 1.82 -4.56 -16.50
CA PHE A 182 0.36 -4.71 -16.39
C PHE A 182 -0.31 -4.78 -17.78
N HIS A 183 0.27 -4.15 -18.81
CA HIS A 183 -0.23 -4.28 -20.19
C HIS A 183 -0.11 -5.72 -20.72
N TYR A 184 0.90 -6.49 -20.28
CA TYR A 184 1.04 -7.90 -20.67
C TYR A 184 -0.06 -8.80 -20.08
N ILE A 185 -0.68 -8.40 -18.96
CA ILE A 185 -1.70 -9.20 -18.28
C ILE A 185 -3.10 -8.83 -18.74
N VAL A 186 -3.38 -7.53 -18.85
CA VAL A 186 -4.73 -7.06 -19.21
C VAL A 186 -4.88 -6.84 -20.71
N GLY A 187 -3.80 -6.98 -21.48
CA GLY A 187 -3.77 -6.73 -22.91
C GLY A 187 -3.65 -5.23 -23.23
N ASP A 188 -3.18 -4.93 -24.44
CA ASP A 188 -3.06 -3.55 -24.93
C ASP A 188 -4.41 -2.89 -25.19
N GLU A 189 -5.50 -3.65 -25.13
CA GLU A 189 -6.87 -3.19 -25.32
C GLU A 189 -7.41 -2.33 -24.16
N VAL A 190 -6.76 -2.36 -22.98
CA VAL A 190 -7.22 -1.57 -21.83
C VAL A 190 -6.72 -0.12 -21.87
N PRO A 191 -7.62 0.88 -21.72
CA PRO A 191 -7.23 2.29 -21.67
C PRO A 191 -6.13 2.56 -20.63
N LYS A 192 -5.19 3.44 -20.98
CA LYS A 192 -4.05 3.81 -20.13
C LYS A 192 -4.49 4.34 -18.75
N SER A 193 -5.53 5.15 -18.74
CA SER A 193 -6.21 5.71 -17.58
C SER A 193 -6.80 4.64 -16.64
N VAL A 194 -7.54 3.65 -17.16
CA VAL A 194 -8.05 2.52 -16.37
C VAL A 194 -6.89 1.75 -15.72
N ARG A 195 -5.79 1.56 -16.44
CA ARG A 195 -4.57 0.95 -15.89
C ARG A 195 -3.98 1.80 -14.75
N LEU A 196 -3.87 3.12 -14.94
CA LEU A 196 -3.36 4.04 -13.91
C LEU A 196 -4.23 4.06 -12.65
N VAL A 197 -5.55 4.04 -12.81
CA VAL A 197 -6.50 4.00 -11.68
C VAL A 197 -6.40 2.68 -10.94
N ALA A 198 -6.50 1.55 -11.66
CA ALA A 198 -6.42 0.22 -11.04
C ALA A 198 -5.11 0.06 -10.29
N PHE A 199 -4.02 0.54 -10.89
CA PHE A 199 -2.71 0.57 -10.27
C PHE A 199 -2.68 1.45 -9.02
N GLY A 200 -3.12 2.71 -9.12
CA GLY A 200 -3.16 3.64 -8.00
C GLY A 200 -3.98 3.08 -6.84
N LEU A 201 -5.11 2.43 -7.13
CA LEU A 201 -5.94 1.77 -6.14
C LEU A 201 -5.23 0.60 -5.47
N VAL A 202 -4.57 -0.29 -6.23
CA VAL A 202 -3.81 -1.40 -5.64
C VAL A 202 -2.70 -0.86 -4.73
N ARG A 203 -1.95 0.15 -5.18
CA ARG A 203 -0.89 0.77 -4.38
C ARG A 203 -1.45 1.43 -3.13
N LEU A 204 -2.49 2.25 -3.27
CA LEU A 204 -3.11 2.90 -2.13
C LEU A 204 -3.65 1.87 -1.13
N LEU A 205 -4.49 0.93 -1.58
CA LEU A 205 -5.18 -0.02 -0.71
C LEU A 205 -4.23 -1.04 -0.08
N TYR A 206 -3.40 -1.70 -0.89
CA TYR A 206 -2.58 -2.81 -0.42
C TYR A 206 -1.23 -2.36 0.14
N GLU A 207 -0.53 -1.45 -0.51
CA GLU A 207 0.81 -1.05 -0.05
C GLU A 207 0.70 -0.11 1.14
N ASN A 208 -0.13 0.93 1.05
CA ASN A 208 -0.12 1.99 2.06
C ASN A 208 -1.20 1.76 3.14
N LEU A 209 -2.46 1.54 2.77
CA LEU A 209 -3.56 1.50 3.72
C LEU A 209 -3.63 0.21 4.54
N LEU A 210 -3.39 -0.95 3.92
CA LEU A 210 -3.32 -2.22 4.66
C LEU A 210 -2.15 -2.22 5.66
N GLN A 211 -1.03 -1.64 5.28
CA GLN A 211 0.13 -1.47 6.14
C GLN A 211 -0.12 -0.52 7.30
N LEU A 212 -0.63 0.67 7.01
CA LEU A 212 -1.05 1.63 8.04
C LEU A 212 -2.09 1.03 8.99
N TRP A 213 -2.97 0.19 8.46
CA TRP A 213 -3.91 -0.56 9.28
C TRP A 213 -3.21 -1.56 10.21
N LEU A 214 -2.22 -2.30 9.72
CA LEU A 214 -1.42 -3.20 10.55
C LEU A 214 -0.62 -2.42 11.61
N GLN A 215 0.07 -1.34 11.23
CA GLN A 215 0.82 -0.51 12.17
C GLN A 215 -0.07 0.14 13.23
N SER A 216 -1.24 0.65 12.85
CA SER A 216 -2.20 1.24 13.80
C SER A 216 -2.84 0.18 14.69
N SER A 217 -3.01 -1.05 14.19
CA SER A 217 -3.43 -2.20 15.02
C SER A 217 -2.38 -2.55 16.06
N TYR A 218 -1.11 -2.65 15.65
CA TYR A 218 0.00 -2.88 16.56
C TYR A 218 0.12 -1.79 17.61
N PHE A 219 -0.01 -0.53 17.18
CA PHE A 219 -0.01 0.61 18.10
C PHE A 219 -1.09 0.48 19.16
N ALA A 220 -2.32 0.11 18.76
CA ALA A 220 -3.42 -0.09 19.69
C ALA A 220 -3.16 -1.25 20.66
N PHE A 221 -2.70 -2.41 20.17
CA PHE A 221 -2.43 -3.58 21.03
C PHE A 221 -1.25 -3.35 21.99
N THR A 222 -0.23 -2.64 21.55
CA THR A 222 0.95 -2.36 22.38
C THR A 222 0.81 -1.08 23.21
N PHE A 223 -0.33 -0.39 23.15
CA PHE A 223 -0.45 0.97 23.69
C PHE A 223 -0.08 1.04 25.17
N GLU A 224 -0.60 0.15 26.02
CA GLU A 224 -0.28 0.16 27.46
C GLU A 224 1.15 -0.27 27.76
N ALA A 225 1.68 -1.23 27.00
CA ALA A 225 3.04 -1.74 27.16
C ALA A 225 4.12 -0.79 26.61
N THR A 226 3.74 0.20 25.81
CA THR A 226 4.68 1.09 25.11
C THR A 226 4.87 2.41 25.86
N GLY A 227 6.13 2.73 26.19
CA GLY A 227 6.47 4.02 26.79
C GLY A 227 6.24 5.21 25.85
N ASP A 228 6.06 6.41 26.40
CA ASP A 228 5.65 7.61 25.66
C ASP A 228 6.58 7.97 24.49
N THR A 229 7.89 7.76 24.66
CA THR A 229 8.86 8.00 23.57
C THR A 229 8.66 7.05 22.40
N ALA A 230 8.33 5.79 22.67
CA ALA A 230 8.06 4.80 21.63
C ALA A 230 6.69 5.05 20.98
N LYS A 231 5.67 5.46 21.76
CA LYS A 231 4.37 5.90 21.23
C LYS A 231 4.52 7.06 20.24
N ALA A 232 5.30 8.08 20.61
CA ALA A 232 5.57 9.22 19.75
C ALA A 232 6.24 8.80 18.42
N LYS A 233 7.19 7.85 18.47
CA LYS A 233 7.85 7.32 17.25
C LYS A 233 6.87 6.60 16.34
N ILE A 234 6.01 5.74 16.90
CA ILE A 234 4.98 5.02 16.12
C ILE A 234 3.98 6.00 15.52
N LEU A 235 3.56 7.03 16.27
CA LEU A 235 2.68 8.08 15.77
C LEU A 235 3.29 8.88 14.62
N VAL A 236 4.57 9.25 14.71
CA VAL A 236 5.27 9.93 13.61
C VAL A 236 5.29 9.01 12.39
N SER A 237 5.59 7.72 12.56
CA SER A 237 5.54 6.73 11.47
C SER A 237 4.16 6.68 10.80
N LEU A 238 3.10 6.54 11.59
CA LEU A 238 1.72 6.50 11.10
C LEU A 238 1.32 7.80 10.38
N ALA A 239 1.74 8.95 10.90
CA ALA A 239 1.48 10.25 10.28
C ALA A 239 2.20 10.40 8.94
N LEU A 240 3.45 9.91 8.83
CA LEU A 240 4.21 9.92 7.59
C LEU A 240 3.55 9.02 6.53
N GLY A 241 3.22 7.77 6.88
CA GLY A 241 2.55 6.86 5.96
C GLY A 241 1.16 7.37 5.53
N LEU A 242 0.42 8.01 6.44
CA LEU A 242 -0.86 8.67 6.12
C LEU A 242 -0.65 9.84 5.15
N GLY A 243 0.37 10.65 5.37
CA GLY A 243 0.75 11.75 4.48
C GLY A 243 1.12 11.25 3.07
N VAL A 244 1.90 10.17 2.98
CA VAL A 244 2.24 9.51 1.70
C VAL A 244 0.96 9.01 1.01
N SER A 245 0.07 8.33 1.75
CA SER A 245 -1.21 7.85 1.21
C SER A 245 -2.07 8.98 0.65
N VAL A 246 -2.21 10.08 1.40
CA VAL A 246 -2.99 11.26 0.98
C VAL A 246 -2.36 11.94 -0.23
N SER A 247 -1.03 11.99 -0.30
CA SER A 247 -0.31 12.62 -1.42
C SER A 247 -0.53 11.91 -2.77
N LYS A 248 -0.90 10.63 -2.75
CA LYS A 248 -1.22 9.81 -3.95
C LYS A 248 -2.65 10.05 -4.46
N LEU A 249 -3.55 10.56 -3.63
CA LEU A 249 -4.97 10.75 -3.99
C LEU A 249 -5.21 11.73 -5.16
N PRO A 250 -4.54 12.90 -5.25
CA PRO A 250 -4.79 13.84 -6.34
C PRO A 250 -4.45 13.27 -7.72
N GLU A 251 -3.36 12.52 -7.84
CA GLU A 251 -2.96 11.89 -9.10
C GLU A 251 -3.99 10.84 -9.52
N MET A 252 -4.39 9.96 -8.59
CA MET A 252 -5.43 8.97 -8.84
C MET A 252 -6.77 9.61 -9.21
N PHE A 253 -7.16 10.66 -8.50
CA PHE A 253 -8.38 11.40 -8.78
C PHE A 253 -8.31 12.06 -10.15
N SER A 254 -7.17 12.64 -10.54
CA SER A 254 -6.99 13.23 -11.86
C SER A 254 -7.07 12.20 -12.99
N ALA A 255 -6.42 11.03 -12.81
CA ALA A 255 -6.47 9.95 -13.79
C ALA A 255 -7.88 9.34 -13.92
N TRP A 256 -8.59 9.19 -12.79
CA TRP A 256 -9.98 8.79 -12.75
C TRP A 256 -10.88 9.83 -13.42
N TYR A 257 -10.69 11.11 -13.12
CA TYR A 257 -11.46 12.21 -13.67
C TYR A 257 -11.27 12.34 -15.18
N ASP A 258 -10.04 12.18 -15.68
CA ASP A 258 -9.76 12.23 -17.12
C ASP A 258 -10.39 11.05 -17.87
N GLU A 259 -10.52 9.87 -17.25
CA GLU A 259 -11.27 8.75 -17.83
C GLU A 259 -12.77 8.99 -17.82
N MET A 260 -13.26 9.54 -16.72
CA MET A 260 -14.66 9.92 -16.56
C MET A 260 -15.03 11.15 -17.40
N ARG A 261 -14.05 11.78 -18.09
CA ARG A 261 -14.26 12.92 -18.97
C ARG A 261 -15.05 12.43 -20.18
N LEU A 262 -16.37 12.45 -19.98
CA LEU A 262 -17.38 12.29 -21.00
C LEU A 262 -16.99 13.15 -22.23
N PRO A 263 -17.35 12.72 -23.46
CA PRO A 263 -17.06 13.45 -24.69
C PRO A 263 -17.29 14.96 -24.51
N ALA A 264 -16.45 15.80 -25.11
CA ALA A 264 -16.41 17.26 -24.90
C ALA A 264 -17.78 17.96 -25.07
N ASP A 265 -18.70 17.31 -25.76
CA ASP A 265 -20.10 17.62 -26.00
C ASP A 265 -20.97 17.53 -24.72
N CYS A 266 -20.44 16.92 -23.65
CA CYS A 266 -21.07 16.71 -22.35
C CYS A 266 -20.45 17.64 -21.30
N ARG A 267 -20.28 18.94 -21.61
CA ARG A 267 -20.08 20.01 -20.60
C ARG A 267 -21.38 20.27 -19.87
N ILE A 268 -21.87 19.25 -19.20
CA ILE A 268 -23.05 19.33 -18.37
C ILE A 268 -22.56 19.70 -16.98
N THR A 269 -22.94 20.89 -16.53
CA THR A 269 -22.72 21.36 -15.15
C THR A 269 -23.13 20.26 -14.17
N VAL A 270 -22.43 20.07 -13.05
CA VAL A 270 -22.74 19.02 -12.02
C VAL A 270 -24.23 18.95 -11.68
N TYR A 271 -24.89 20.11 -11.64
CA TYR A 271 -26.33 20.27 -11.43
C TYR A 271 -27.22 19.57 -12.49
N GLU A 272 -26.78 19.58 -13.73
CA GLU A 272 -27.52 19.11 -14.89
C GLU A 272 -27.24 17.62 -15.15
N THR A 273 -26.09 17.10 -14.68
CA THR A 273 -25.78 15.67 -14.56
C THR A 273 -26.67 15.03 -13.48
N LEU A 274 -26.85 15.71 -12.34
CA LEU A 274 -27.79 15.27 -11.30
C LEU A 274 -29.24 15.24 -11.80
N ARG A 275 -29.65 16.20 -12.63
CA ARG A 275 -30.98 16.22 -13.27
C ARG A 275 -31.18 15.09 -14.29
N ARG A 276 -30.13 14.66 -14.99
CA ARG A 276 -30.18 13.58 -15.99
C ARG A 276 -30.09 12.17 -15.40
N CYS A 277 -29.65 11.97 -14.15
CA CYS A 277 -29.67 10.64 -13.51
C CYS A 277 -31.11 10.13 -13.20
N GLY A 278 -32.16 10.83 -13.65
CA GLY A 278 -33.55 10.36 -13.67
C GLY A 278 -33.96 9.54 -14.91
N GLU A 279 -33.18 9.55 -16.00
CA GLU A 279 -33.46 8.71 -17.17
C GLU A 279 -32.62 7.41 -17.12
N PRO A 280 -33.26 6.22 -17.06
CA PRO A 280 -32.55 4.96 -16.98
C PRO A 280 -31.91 4.63 -18.34
N ARG A 281 -30.66 5.04 -18.56
CA ARG A 281 -29.80 4.42 -19.58
C ARG A 281 -29.23 3.13 -19.03
N ARG A 282 -29.35 2.07 -19.81
CA ARG A 282 -29.15 0.68 -19.40
C ARG A 282 -27.69 0.32 -19.07
N ASP A 283 -26.71 1.14 -19.48
CA ASP A 283 -25.32 0.67 -19.54
C ASP A 283 -24.25 1.56 -18.88
N ASN A 284 -24.58 2.71 -18.28
CA ASN A 284 -23.56 3.61 -17.72
C ASN A 284 -23.81 3.98 -16.24
N ILE A 285 -22.82 3.71 -15.39
CA ILE A 285 -22.78 4.16 -13.99
C ILE A 285 -22.78 5.71 -13.97
N CYS A 286 -23.72 6.32 -13.24
CA CYS A 286 -23.81 7.78 -13.08
C CYS A 286 -22.46 8.32 -12.52
N PRO A 287 -21.82 9.34 -13.11
CA PRO A 287 -20.52 9.85 -12.67
C PRO A 287 -20.45 10.24 -11.18
N CYS A 288 -21.59 10.68 -10.61
CA CYS A 288 -21.68 10.98 -9.18
C CYS A 288 -21.48 9.72 -8.31
N VAL A 289 -22.01 8.58 -8.76
CA VAL A 289 -21.82 7.29 -8.09
C VAL A 289 -20.37 6.85 -8.20
N SER A 290 -19.72 7.07 -9.35
CA SER A 290 -18.32 6.69 -9.54
C SER A 290 -17.36 7.52 -8.67
N VAL A 291 -17.59 8.83 -8.55
CA VAL A 291 -16.84 9.70 -7.64
C VAL A 291 -17.08 9.32 -6.18
N LEU A 292 -18.35 9.05 -5.80
CA LEU A 292 -18.67 8.59 -4.46
C LEU A 292 -17.96 7.27 -4.14
N LEU A 293 -17.98 6.30 -5.06
CA LEU A 293 -17.26 5.03 -4.91
C LEU A 293 -15.76 5.26 -4.78
N PHE A 294 -15.16 6.13 -5.59
CA PHE A 294 -13.75 6.48 -5.46
C PHE A 294 -13.44 7.06 -4.08
N CYS A 295 -14.25 8.03 -3.60
CA CYS A 295 -14.09 8.61 -2.28
C CYS A 295 -14.23 7.55 -1.18
N LEU A 296 -15.23 6.67 -1.26
CA LEU A 296 -15.42 5.61 -0.26
C LEU A 296 -14.26 4.62 -0.23
N VAL A 297 -13.76 4.21 -1.40
CA VAL A 297 -12.65 3.24 -1.50
C VAL A 297 -11.31 3.87 -1.14
N ALA A 298 -11.06 5.11 -1.52
CA ALA A 298 -9.76 5.76 -1.34
C ALA A 298 -9.65 6.53 -0.01
N LEU A 299 -10.66 7.32 0.36
CA LEU A 299 -10.67 8.11 1.60
C LEU A 299 -11.22 7.33 2.80
N GLY A 300 -12.15 6.40 2.56
CA GLY A 300 -12.76 5.61 3.64
C GLY A 300 -11.71 4.91 4.53
N PRO A 301 -10.76 4.14 3.97
CA PRO A 301 -9.78 3.46 4.80
C PRO A 301 -8.72 4.41 5.39
N VAL A 302 -8.39 5.54 4.73
CA VAL A 302 -7.55 6.62 5.30
C VAL A 302 -8.17 7.14 6.59
N LEU A 303 -9.47 7.49 6.54
CA LEU A 303 -10.22 7.94 7.69
C LEU A 303 -10.36 6.84 8.75
N ALA A 304 -10.49 5.59 8.34
CA ALA A 304 -10.54 4.45 9.25
C ALA A 304 -9.22 4.26 10.03
N VAL A 305 -8.06 4.40 9.37
CA VAL A 305 -6.75 4.40 10.04
C VAL A 305 -6.66 5.56 11.03
N ALA A 306 -7.00 6.77 10.60
CA ALA A 306 -6.92 7.97 11.45
C ALA A 306 -7.80 7.85 12.70
N ALA A 307 -9.05 7.41 12.54
CA ALA A 307 -9.95 7.18 13.65
C ALA A 307 -9.48 6.03 14.55
N LYS A 308 -8.86 4.97 14.01
CA LYS A 308 -8.25 3.90 14.83
C LYS A 308 -7.14 4.42 15.74
N VAL A 309 -6.25 5.26 15.20
CA VAL A 309 -5.17 5.90 15.98
C VAL A 309 -5.75 6.82 17.05
N TYR A 310 -6.78 7.61 16.70
CA TYR A 310 -7.47 8.46 17.67
C TYR A 310 -8.11 7.65 18.80
N PHE A 311 -8.84 6.58 18.47
CA PHE A 311 -9.50 5.75 19.47
C PHE A 311 -8.54 4.95 20.34
N ALA A 312 -7.36 4.58 19.83
CA ALA A 312 -6.29 4.00 20.66
C ALA A 312 -5.85 4.95 21.80
N TYR A 313 -5.97 6.27 21.62
CA TYR A 313 -5.72 7.26 22.68
C TYR A 313 -6.95 7.56 23.53
N ALA A 314 -8.11 7.71 22.90
CA ALA A 314 -9.33 8.12 23.59
C ALA A 314 -9.92 7.01 24.47
N CYS A 315 -9.68 5.75 24.11
CA CYS A 315 -10.28 4.58 24.73
C CYS A 315 -9.21 3.48 24.92
N PRO A 316 -8.42 3.50 26.01
CA PRO A 316 -7.36 2.50 26.23
C PRO A 316 -7.91 1.07 26.30
N ASP A 317 -9.10 0.90 26.85
CA ASP A 317 -9.77 -0.40 26.99
C ASP A 317 -10.44 -0.89 25.70
N HIS A 318 -10.26 -0.19 24.58
CA HIS A 318 -10.94 -0.55 23.33
C HIS A 318 -10.03 -0.54 22.10
N VAL A 319 -10.22 -1.53 21.23
CA VAL A 319 -9.61 -1.58 19.91
C VAL A 319 -10.67 -1.37 18.84
N TRP A 320 -10.46 -0.39 17.98
CA TRP A 320 -11.34 -0.16 16.85
C TRP A 320 -10.95 -1.07 15.66
N ASN A 321 -11.91 -1.86 15.20
CA ASN A 321 -11.80 -2.74 14.05
C ASN A 321 -12.62 -2.15 12.87
N ILE A 322 -12.09 -2.28 11.64
CA ILE A 322 -12.73 -1.77 10.42
C ILE A 322 -14.13 -2.35 10.23
N LEU A 323 -14.31 -3.64 10.53
CA LEU A 323 -15.56 -4.36 10.26
C LEU A 323 -16.51 -4.39 11.46
N GLY A 324 -15.96 -4.49 12.67
CA GLY A 324 -16.73 -4.69 13.90
C GLY A 324 -16.93 -3.42 14.75
N GLY A 325 -16.24 -2.33 14.44
CA GLY A 325 -16.23 -1.15 15.29
C GLY A 325 -15.42 -1.35 16.57
N CYS A 326 -15.90 -0.80 17.69
CA CYS A 326 -15.18 -0.75 18.96
C CYS A 326 -15.26 -2.10 19.69
N VAL A 327 -14.11 -2.74 19.96
CA VAL A 327 -14.00 -4.02 20.67
C VAL A 327 -13.38 -3.78 22.03
N VAL A 328 -14.03 -4.20 23.11
CA VAL A 328 -13.51 -4.11 24.48
C VAL A 328 -12.34 -5.10 24.65
N LEU A 329 -11.21 -4.61 25.18
CA LEU A 329 -10.10 -5.44 25.62
C LEU A 329 -10.26 -5.67 27.13
N ASP A 330 -10.72 -6.86 27.52
CA ASP A 330 -10.67 -7.30 28.93
C ASP A 330 -9.24 -7.61 29.38
#